data_AF-A0A7K1USH5-F1
#
_entry.id   AF-A0A7K1USH5-F1
#
_cell.length_a   1.000
_cell.length_b   1.000
_cell.length_c   1.000
_cell.angle_alpha   90.00
_cell.angle_beta   90.00
_cell.angle_gamma   90.00
#
_symmetry.space_group_name_H-M   'P 1'
#
loop_
_entity.id
_entity.type
_entity.pdbx_description
1 polymer ?
#
loop_
_entity_poly.entity_id
_entity_poly.type
_entity_poly.pdbx_seq_one_letter_code
_entity_poly.pdbx_strand_id
1 'polypeptide(L)'
;MKRNPAPSAPVATAPGPIALAMVYLAKNFTTGAAFVIYGPAPDTAGAVYTVAHISATATGTAAPIVCQVPRDDLAGYAAGAVRILRTRHPDTEVIVCTNTAPWPLSAALPR
;
A
#
# COMPACT_ATOMS: atom_id res chain seq x y z
N MET A 1 -61.08 3.43 -5.75
CA MET A 1 -59.84 3.09 -6.49
C MET A 1 -58.63 3.34 -5.59
N LYS A 2 -57.95 2.29 -5.11
CA LYS A 2 -56.71 2.41 -4.34
C LYS A 2 -55.53 2.49 -5.33
N ARG A 3 -54.69 3.52 -5.25
CA ARG A 3 -53.45 3.61 -6.05
C ARG A 3 -52.38 2.79 -5.34
N ASN A 4 -51.81 1.80 -6.01
CA ASN A 4 -50.62 1.10 -5.49
C ASN A 4 -49.41 2.06 -5.53
N PRO A 5 -48.55 2.06 -4.50
CA PRO A 5 -47.31 2.83 -4.54
C PRO A 5 -46.36 2.25 -5.59
N ALA A 6 -45.64 3.13 -6.28
CA ALA A 6 -44.65 2.77 -7.29
C ALA A 6 -43.49 1.99 -6.65
N PRO A 7 -42.87 1.03 -7.37
CA PRO A 7 -41.68 0.35 -6.88
C PRO A 7 -40.54 1.35 -6.70
N SER A 8 -39.93 1.35 -5.52
CA SER A 8 -38.72 2.14 -5.23
C SER A 8 -37.59 1.73 -6.18
N ALA A 9 -36.91 2.72 -6.76
CA ALA A 9 -35.73 2.48 -7.59
C ALA A 9 -34.64 1.73 -6.79
N PRO A 10 -33.86 0.84 -7.43
CA PRO A 10 -32.76 0.18 -6.76
C PRO A 10 -31.74 1.23 -6.29
N VAL A 11 -31.37 1.18 -5.01
CA VAL A 11 -30.24 1.93 -4.47
C VAL A 11 -29.00 1.50 -5.25
N ALA A 12 -28.45 2.41 -6.05
CA ALA A 12 -27.16 2.21 -6.68
C ALA A 12 -26.13 1.97 -5.57
N THR A 13 -25.65 0.73 -5.45
CA THR A 13 -24.56 0.40 -4.54
C THR A 13 -23.33 1.10 -5.10
N ALA A 14 -22.87 2.16 -4.43
CA ALA A 14 -21.59 2.78 -4.80
C ALA A 14 -20.52 1.68 -4.82
N PRO A 15 -19.66 1.61 -5.84
CA PRO A 15 -18.60 0.62 -5.86
C PRO A 15 -17.80 0.76 -4.55
N GLY A 16 -17.69 -0.34 -3.81
CA GLY A 16 -16.85 -0.37 -2.61
C GLY A 16 -15.40 -0.05 -2.98
N PRO A 17 -14.59 0.45 -2.04
CA PRO A 17 -13.19 0.74 -2.32
C PRO A 17 -12.51 -0.54 -2.81
N ILE A 18 -11.93 -0.49 -4.01
CA ILE A 18 -11.08 -1.57 -4.52
C ILE A 18 -9.81 -1.54 -3.67
N ALA A 19 -9.65 -2.52 -2.77
CA ALA A 19 -8.43 -2.66 -1.98
C ALA A 19 -7.30 -3.16 -2.88
N LEU A 20 -6.24 -2.36 -3.02
CA LEU A 20 -5.05 -2.78 -3.76
C LEU A 20 -4.32 -3.89 -2.98
N ALA A 21 -3.85 -4.92 -3.68
CA ALA A 21 -3.12 -6.02 -3.06
C ALA A 21 -1.77 -5.54 -2.53
N MET A 22 -1.45 -5.79 -1.26
CA MET A 22 -0.10 -5.52 -0.74
C MET A 22 0.90 -6.54 -1.28
N VAL A 23 1.90 -6.07 -2.02
CA VAL A 23 2.95 -6.90 -2.64
C VAL A 23 4.26 -6.86 -1.88
N TYR A 24 4.49 -5.82 -1.06
CA TYR A 24 5.69 -5.65 -0.25
C TYR A 24 5.39 -4.83 1.01
N LEU A 25 6.02 -5.20 2.11
CA LEU A 25 5.96 -4.49 3.39
C LEU A 25 7.34 -4.47 4.04
N ALA A 26 7.84 -3.28 4.37
CA ALA A 26 8.91 -3.11 5.35
C ALA A 26 8.31 -2.42 6.58
N LYS A 27 8.38 -3.04 7.76
CA LYS A 27 7.72 -2.53 8.96
C LYS A 27 8.60 -2.67 10.18
N ASN A 28 8.67 -1.58 10.93
CA ASN A 28 9.10 -1.59 12.32
C ASN A 28 7.88 -1.89 13.19
N PHE A 29 7.82 -3.07 13.80
CA PHE A 29 6.67 -3.45 14.63
C PHE A 29 6.69 -2.81 16.01
N THR A 30 7.85 -2.35 16.49
CA THR A 30 7.99 -1.64 17.75
C THR A 30 7.43 -0.22 17.65
N THR A 31 7.80 0.50 16.59
CA THR A 31 7.35 1.89 16.41
C THR A 31 6.02 1.95 15.67
N GLY A 32 5.72 1.00 14.78
CA GLY A 32 4.57 1.04 13.89
C GLY A 32 4.85 1.75 12.55
N ALA A 33 6.06 2.30 12.36
CA ALA A 33 6.47 2.89 11.10
C ALA A 33 6.59 1.81 10.01
N ALA A 34 6.09 2.10 8.81
CA ALA A 34 6.08 1.15 7.72
C ALA A 34 6.23 1.80 6.34
N PHE A 35 6.74 1.03 5.40
CA PHE A 35 6.72 1.29 3.98
C PHE A 35 6.01 0.14 3.28
N VAL A 36 5.03 0.46 2.44
CA VAL A 36 4.16 -0.54 1.78
C VAL A 36 4.17 -0.28 0.29
N ILE A 37 4.28 -1.35 -0.50
CA ILE A 37 3.99 -1.32 -1.94
C ILE A 37 2.71 -2.09 -2.16
N TYR A 38 1.75 -1.45 -2.81
CA TYR A 38 0.55 -2.07 -3.32
C TYR A 38 0.70 -2.35 -4.80
N GLY A 39 0.16 -3.46 -5.26
CA GLY A 39 0.08 -3.83 -6.66
C GLY A 39 -0.67 -2.77 -7.47
N PRO A 40 -0.48 -2.76 -8.79
CA PRO A 40 -1.20 -1.84 -9.67
C PRO A 40 -2.71 -2.06 -9.56
N ALA A 41 -3.48 -0.99 -9.78
CA ALA A 41 -4.94 -1.14 -9.90
C ALA A 41 -5.26 -2.08 -11.09
N PRO A 42 -6.30 -2.92 -10.98
CA PRO A 42 -6.60 -3.96 -11.98
C PRO A 42 -6.80 -3.42 -13.40
N ASP A 43 -7.22 -2.15 -13.52
CA ASP A 43 -7.47 -1.50 -14.81
C ASP A 43 -6.28 -0.66 -15.32
N THR A 44 -5.16 -0.65 -14.59
CA THR A 44 -3.95 0.07 -14.99
C THR A 44 -2.94 -0.93 -15.52
N ALA A 45 -2.47 -0.74 -16.75
CA ALA A 45 -1.30 -1.47 -17.24
C ALA A 45 -0.19 -1.32 -16.19
N GLY A 46 0.30 -2.44 -15.64
CA GLY A 46 1.11 -2.54 -14.40
C GLY A 46 2.50 -1.87 -14.41
N ALA A 47 2.57 -0.68 -15.00
CA ALA A 47 3.71 0.21 -15.11
C ALA A 47 3.87 1.10 -13.88
N VAL A 48 2.83 1.29 -13.06
CA VAL A 48 2.87 2.18 -11.90
C VAL A 48 2.29 1.49 -10.66
N TYR A 49 3.03 1.59 -9.56
CA TYR A 49 2.67 1.02 -8.26
C TYR A 49 2.34 2.12 -7.27
N THR A 50 1.34 1.87 -6.43
CA THR A 50 1.05 2.75 -5.30
C THR A 50 1.94 2.36 -4.14
N VAL A 51 2.67 3.31 -3.56
CA VAL A 51 3.46 3.09 -2.36
C VAL A 51 3.01 4.02 -1.24
N ALA A 52 3.09 3.55 0.00
CA ALA A 52 2.71 4.32 1.18
C ALA A 52 3.83 4.33 2.22
N HIS A 53 4.15 5.52 2.72
CA HIS A 53 5.00 5.71 3.89
C HIS A 53 4.13 6.03 5.09
N ILE A 54 4.20 5.17 6.08
CA ILE A 54 3.42 5.23 7.31
C ILE A 54 4.39 5.62 8.41
N SER A 55 4.24 6.84 8.93
CA SER A 55 4.97 7.28 10.10
C SER A 55 4.12 7.02 11.34
N ALA A 56 4.70 6.34 12.32
CA ALA A 56 4.08 6.24 13.62
C ALA A 56 4.52 7.41 14.50
N THR A 57 3.57 7.93 15.28
CA THR A 57 3.77 8.95 16.31
C THR A 57 3.40 8.36 17.66
N ALA A 58 3.85 9.00 18.75
CA ALA A 58 3.47 8.58 20.11
C ALA A 58 1.95 8.57 20.36
N THR A 59 1.17 9.28 19.53
CA THR A 59 -0.29 9.41 19.65
C THR A 59 -1.08 8.57 18.64
N GLY A 60 -0.40 7.82 17.75
CA GLY A 60 -1.06 6.98 16.75
C GLY A 60 -0.29 6.90 15.43
N THR A 61 -1.02 6.64 14.34
CA THR A 61 -0.43 6.62 12.99
C THR A 61 -0.72 7.93 12.30
N ALA A 62 0.31 8.62 11.81
CA ALA A 62 0.12 9.80 10.97
C ALA A 62 -0.56 9.40 9.65
N ALA A 63 -1.25 10.33 9.00
CA ALA A 63 -1.80 10.10 7.67
C ALA A 63 -0.67 9.59 6.73
N PRO A 64 -0.87 8.45 6.05
CA PRO A 64 0.16 7.90 5.17
C PRO A 64 0.49 8.88 4.04
N ILE A 65 1.79 9.01 3.74
CA ILE A 65 2.23 9.69 2.52
C ILE A 65 2.17 8.67 1.39
N VAL A 66 1.26 8.88 0.44
CA VAL A 66 1.03 7.98 -0.69
C VAL A 66 1.61 8.59 -1.96
N CYS A 67 2.34 7.80 -2.74
CA CYS A 67 2.84 8.22 -4.05
C CYS A 67 2.76 7.08 -5.07
N GLN A 68 2.86 7.45 -6.34
CA GLN A 68 2.88 6.55 -7.47
C GLN A 68 4.32 6.42 -7.95
N VAL A 69 4.81 5.19 -8.12
CA VAL A 69 6.19 4.91 -8.52
C VAL A 69 6.18 4.00 -9.75
N PRO A 70 6.90 4.37 -10.83
CA PRO A 70 7.06 3.49 -11.98
C PRO A 70 7.70 2.16 -11.59
N ARG A 71 7.31 1.08 -12.27
CA ARG A 71 7.83 -0.27 -12.01
C ARG A 71 9.36 -0.33 -12.04
N ASP A 72 9.97 0.38 -12.99
CA ASP A 72 11.42 0.33 -13.21
C ASP A 72 12.20 1.04 -12.09
N ASP A 73 11.60 2.04 -11.44
CA ASP A 73 12.20 2.77 -10.31
C ASP A 73 11.92 2.12 -8.95
N LEU A 74 10.99 1.16 -8.91
CA LEU A 74 10.39 0.66 -7.67
C LEU A 74 11.41 -0.01 -6.75
N ALA A 75 12.36 -0.77 -7.31
CA ALA A 75 13.40 -1.44 -6.53
C ALA A 75 14.35 -0.44 -5.85
N GLY A 76 14.81 0.58 -6.59
CA GLY A 76 15.66 1.64 -6.05
C GLY A 76 14.92 2.48 -5.01
N TYR A 77 13.66 2.79 -5.27
CA TYR A 77 12.79 3.50 -4.34
C TYR A 77 12.61 2.72 -3.04
N ALA A 78 12.30 1.42 -3.13
CA ALA A 78 12.14 0.54 -1.97
C ALA A 78 13.43 0.44 -1.16
N ALA A 79 14.60 0.31 -1.82
CA ALA A 79 15.90 0.28 -1.15
C ALA A 79 16.16 1.58 -0.36
N GLY A 80 15.86 2.73 -0.96
CA GLY A 80 15.92 4.02 -0.29
C GLY A 80 15.00 4.10 0.94
N ALA A 81 13.75 3.68 0.78
CA ALA A 81 12.75 3.69 1.85
C ALA A 81 13.14 2.77 3.02
N VAL A 82 13.54 1.53 2.75
CA VAL A 82 13.99 0.58 3.78
C VAL A 82 15.24 1.08 4.49
N ARG A 83 16.20 1.65 3.76
CA ARG A 83 17.39 2.27 4.37
C ARG A 83 16.99 3.38 5.33
N ILE A 84 16.13 4.31 4.90
CA ILE A 84 15.66 5.41 5.75
C ILE A 84 14.92 4.88 6.99
N LEU A 85 14.05 3.89 6.81
CA LEU A 85 13.29 3.27 7.90
C LEU A 85 14.21 2.63 8.95
N ARG A 86 15.25 1.89 8.51
CA ARG A 86 16.28 1.31 9.38
C ARG A 86 17.12 2.40 10.07
N THR A 87 17.57 3.42 9.34
CA THR A 87 18.41 4.50 9.90
C THR A 87 17.67 5.37 10.91
N ARG A 88 16.36 5.62 10.73
CA ARG A 88 15.55 6.40 11.69
C ARG A 88 15.27 5.65 12.99
N HIS A 89 15.41 4.34 12.99
CA HIS A 89 15.08 3.49 14.12
C HIS A 89 16.20 2.47 14.40
N PRO A 90 17.43 2.95 14.70
CA PRO A 90 18.61 2.09 14.78
C PRO A 90 18.54 1.04 15.89
N ASP A 91 17.77 1.30 16.95
CA ASP A 91 17.64 0.43 18.13
C ASP A 91 16.55 -0.64 18.00
N THR A 92 15.87 -0.71 16.85
CA THR A 92 14.71 -1.61 16.65
C THR A 92 14.74 -2.24 15.27
N GLU A 93 14.24 -3.46 15.19
CA GLU A 93 14.26 -4.23 13.95
C GLU A 93 13.21 -3.74 12.93
N VAL A 94 13.62 -3.70 11.66
CA VAL A 94 12.72 -3.53 10.52
C VAL A 94 12.59 -4.87 9.81
N ILE A 95 11.39 -5.45 9.87
CA ILE A 95 11.06 -6.71 9.23
C ILE A 95 10.56 -6.42 7.82
N VAL A 96 11.04 -7.21 6.85
CA VAL A 96 10.64 -7.11 5.46
C VAL A 96 9.90 -8.37 5.03
N CYS A 97 8.72 -8.17 4.44
CA CYS A 97 7.89 -9.21 3.86
C CYS A 97 7.66 -8.90 2.38
N THR A 98 8.14 -9.77 1.50
CA THR A 98 7.74 -9.77 0.08
C THR A 98 6.59 -10.75 -0.06
N ASN A 99 5.43 -10.25 -0.48
CA ASN A 99 4.21 -11.06 -0.61
C ASN A 99 4.04 -11.52 -2.07
N THR A 100 2.86 -11.31 -2.66
CA THR A 100 2.49 -11.70 -4.03
C THR A 100 3.16 -10.86 -5.13
N ALA A 101 4.31 -10.25 -4.86
CA ALA A 101 5.08 -9.54 -5.86
C ALA A 101 5.45 -10.48 -7.03
N PRO A 102 5.08 -10.17 -8.29
CA PRO A 102 5.38 -11.03 -9.41
C PRO A 102 6.89 -11.05 -9.69
N TRP A 103 7.40 -12.17 -10.19
CA TRP A 103 8.74 -12.21 -10.77
C TRP A 103 8.80 -11.31 -12.03
N PRO A 104 9.88 -10.55 -12.29
CA PRO A 104 11.14 -10.43 -11.54
C PRO A 104 11.13 -9.38 -10.41
N LEU A 105 10.02 -8.71 -10.12
CA LEU A 105 9.98 -7.63 -9.12
C LEU A 105 10.35 -8.14 -7.72
N SER A 106 9.83 -9.30 -7.31
CA SER A 106 10.17 -9.92 -6.02
C SER A 106 11.66 -10.23 -5.86
N ALA A 107 12.40 -10.41 -6.97
CA ALA A 107 13.85 -10.61 -6.96
C ALA A 107 14.63 -9.33 -6.67
N ALA A 108 14.10 -8.20 -7.14
CA ALA A 108 14.77 -6.90 -7.12
C ALA A 108 14.49 -6.12 -5.83
N LEU A 109 13.46 -6.47 -5.08
CA LEU A 109 13.09 -5.79 -3.85
C LEU A 109 14.07 -6.11 -2.70
N PRO A 110 14.43 -5.12 -1.87
CA PRO A 110 15.34 -5.32 -0.75
C PRO A 110 14.71 -6.21 0.31
N ARG A 111 15.53 -7.04 0.96
CA ARG A 111 15.16 -7.89 2.10
C ARG A 111 15.55 -7.27 3.44
#